data_AF-A0A2K0U2L6-F1
#
_entry.id   AF-A0A2K0U2L6-F1
#
_cell.length_a   1.000
_cell.length_b   1.000
_cell.length_c   1.000
_cell.angle_alpha   90.00
_cell.angle_beta   90.00
_cell.angle_gamma   90.00
#
_symmetry.space_group_name_H-M   'P 1'
#
loop_
_entity.id
_entity.type
_entity.pdbx_description
1 polymer ?
#
loop_
_entity_poly.entity_id
_entity_poly.type
_entity_poly.pdbx_seq_one_letter_code
_entity_poly.pdbx_strand_id
1 'polypeptide(L)'
;MSLVTQFLSQIQKQVRNQQGDQLRSWLQVEPESPKQYHDLANELRARFSRQDAIDKVVEDALPQQDDLPEGQATAWPGLLAFLKDYLTYWRDVSFADLLGAHQLLSGLVK
;
A
#
# COMPACT_ATOMS: atom_id res chain seq x y z
N MET A 1 -0.86 15.52 9.10
CA MET A 1 -1.46 14.23 8.70
C MET A 1 -0.37 13.41 8.03
N SER A 2 -0.21 12.12 8.38
CA SER A 2 0.76 11.21 7.75
C SER A 2 0.38 10.92 6.29
N LEU A 3 1.34 10.68 5.40
CA LEU A 3 1.08 10.24 4.02
C LEU A 3 0.41 8.87 4.00
N VAL A 4 0.83 7.97 4.89
CA VAL A 4 0.27 6.61 5.04
C VAL A 4 -1.22 6.69 5.39
N THR A 5 -1.59 7.52 6.37
CA THR A 5 -3.00 7.71 6.75
C THR A 5 -3.83 8.32 5.62
N GLN A 6 -3.25 9.27 4.86
CA GLN A 6 -3.93 9.86 3.70
C GLN A 6 -4.16 8.82 2.59
N PHE A 7 -3.15 8.00 2.30
CA PHE A 7 -3.25 6.91 1.34
C PHE A 7 -4.35 5.91 1.72
N LEU A 8 -4.33 5.42 2.96
CA LEU A 8 -5.32 4.46 3.45
C LEU A 8 -6.74 5.06 3.51
N SER A 9 -6.89 6.32 3.90
CA SER A 9 -8.19 7.01 3.93
C SER A 9 -8.85 7.10 2.56
N GLN A 10 -8.04 7.29 1.51
CA GLN A 10 -8.57 7.36 0.16
C GLN A 10 -8.91 5.97 -0.38
N ILE A 11 -8.13 4.94 -0.04
CA ILE A 11 -8.50 3.54 -0.33
C ILE A 11 -9.83 3.22 0.32
N GLN A 12 -10.01 3.59 1.59
CA GLN A 12 -11.27 3.42 2.30
C GLN A 12 -12.44 4.08 1.57
N LYS A 13 -12.26 5.30 1.04
CA LYS A 13 -13.28 5.99 0.23
C LYS A 13 -13.61 5.23 -1.05
N GLN A 14 -12.61 4.74 -1.76
CA GLN A 14 -12.81 3.97 -3.00
C GLN A 14 -13.53 2.65 -2.73
N VAL A 15 -13.17 1.95 -1.65
CA VAL A 15 -13.86 0.74 -1.19
C VAL A 15 -15.33 1.04 -0.87
N ARG A 16 -15.59 2.09 -0.07
CA ARG A 16 -16.97 2.52 0.25
C ARG A 16 -17.79 2.83 -1.01
N ASN A 17 -17.18 3.49 -1.99
CA ASN A 17 -17.81 3.84 -3.25
C ASN A 17 -17.84 2.69 -4.27
N GLN A 18 -17.37 1.50 -3.92
CA GLN A 18 -17.28 0.32 -4.80
C GLN A 18 -16.47 0.57 -6.08
N GLN A 19 -15.46 1.45 -6.02
CA GLN A 19 -14.61 1.86 -7.13
C GLN A 19 -13.43 0.89 -7.35
N GLY A 20 -13.74 -0.39 -7.61
CA GLY A 20 -12.74 -1.45 -7.75
C GLY A 20 -11.71 -1.22 -8.86
N ASP A 21 -12.12 -0.67 -10.00
CA ASP A 21 -11.21 -0.34 -11.10
C ASP A 21 -10.22 0.77 -10.73
N GLN A 22 -10.70 1.77 -9.99
CA GLN A 22 -9.87 2.89 -9.53
C GLN A 22 -8.89 2.41 -8.47
N LEU A 23 -9.34 1.57 -7.54
CA LEU A 23 -8.50 0.91 -6.55
C LEU A 23 -7.38 0.11 -7.24
N ARG A 24 -7.73 -0.68 -8.27
CA ARG A 24 -6.76 -1.47 -9.02
C ARG A 24 -5.74 -0.60 -9.75
N SER A 25 -6.17 0.49 -10.38
CA SER A 25 -5.28 1.46 -10.99
C SER A 25 -4.34 2.10 -9.98
N TRP A 26 -4.79 2.27 -8.75
CA TRP A 26 -4.03 2.96 -7.73
C TRP A 26 -3.04 2.07 -6.97
N LEU A 27 -3.30 0.77 -6.92
CA LEU A 27 -2.41 -0.23 -6.32
C LEU A 27 -1.30 -0.70 -7.26
N GLN A 28 -1.18 -0.15 -8.47
CA GLN A 28 -0.12 -0.55 -9.42
C GLN A 28 1.26 -0.18 -8.88
N VAL A 29 2.14 -1.18 -8.78
CA VAL A 29 3.55 -1.01 -8.41
C VAL A 29 4.34 -0.95 -9.70
N GLU A 30 4.69 0.27 -10.13
CA GLU A 30 5.52 0.46 -11.32
C GLU A 30 6.92 0.95 -10.93
N PRO A 31 7.99 0.56 -11.66
CA PRO A 31 9.35 1.02 -11.37
C PRO A 31 9.53 2.55 -11.51
N GLU A 32 8.68 3.20 -12.31
CA GLU A 32 8.59 4.68 -12.40
C GLU A 32 7.50 5.24 -11.46
N SER A 33 7.30 4.59 -10.30
CA SER A 33 6.30 5.03 -9.35
C SER A 33 6.49 6.50 -8.99
N PRO A 34 5.43 7.32 -9.00
CA PRO A 34 5.49 8.72 -8.64
C PRO A 34 6.23 8.95 -7.32
N LYS A 35 6.93 10.07 -7.20
CA LYS A 35 7.69 10.48 -6.00
C LYS A 35 6.93 10.30 -4.68
N GLN A 36 5.59 10.41 -4.73
CA GLN A 36 4.69 10.18 -3.60
C GLN A 36 4.82 8.78 -2.98
N TYR A 37 5.06 7.72 -3.77
CA TYR A 37 5.27 6.36 -3.23
C TYR A 37 6.64 6.21 -2.58
N HIS A 38 7.66 6.90 -3.10
CA HIS A 38 8.97 6.97 -2.45
C HIS A 38 8.91 7.73 -1.12
N ASP A 39 8.18 8.84 -1.07
CA ASP A 39 7.94 9.60 0.18
C ASP A 39 7.12 8.77 1.18
N LEU A 40 6.13 8.00 0.71
CA LEU A 40 5.37 7.05 1.51
C LEU A 40 6.26 5.93 2.07
N ALA A 41 7.12 5.32 1.25
CA ALA A 41 8.10 4.32 1.69
C ALA A 41 9.08 4.88 2.73
N ASN A 42 9.55 6.11 2.54
CA ASN A 42 10.43 6.77 3.51
C ASN A 42 9.71 7.04 4.84
N GLU A 43 8.45 7.47 4.81
CA GLU A 43 7.65 7.63 6.02
C GLU A 43 7.39 6.29 6.72
N LEU A 44 7.11 5.22 5.97
CA LEU A 44 6.95 3.87 6.50
C LEU A 44 8.20 3.41 7.23
N ARG A 45 9.39 3.59 6.63
CA ARG A 45 10.66 3.25 7.30
C ARG A 45 10.91 4.07 8.55
N ALA A 46 10.60 5.37 8.52
CA ALA A 46 10.89 6.29 9.61
C ALA A 46 9.94 6.12 10.80
N ARG A 47 8.64 5.88 10.55
CA ARG A 47 7.60 5.92 11.59
C ARG A 47 6.93 4.55 11.85
N PHE A 48 6.97 3.65 10.89
CA PHE A 48 6.33 2.34 10.92
C PHE A 48 7.36 1.21 10.75
N SER A 49 8.48 1.32 11.48
CA SER A 49 9.60 0.38 11.41
C SER A 49 9.27 -1.03 11.91
N ARG A 50 8.16 -1.20 12.64
CA ARG A 50 7.69 -2.49 13.13
C ARG A 50 6.38 -2.91 12.46
N GLN A 51 6.18 -4.22 12.31
CA GLN A 51 4.99 -4.77 11.68
C GLN A 51 3.70 -4.43 12.46
N ASP A 52 3.75 -4.44 13.80
CA ASP A 52 2.60 -4.10 14.65
C ASP A 52 2.10 -2.66 14.43
N ALA A 53 3.00 -1.74 14.07
CA ALA A 53 2.62 -0.37 13.75
C ALA A 53 1.90 -0.26 12.40
N ILE A 54 2.32 -1.07 11.41
CA ILE A 54 1.64 -1.16 10.09
C ILE A 54 0.26 -1.78 10.26
N ASP A 55 0.17 -2.88 11.00
CA ASP A 55 -1.08 -3.58 11.20
C ASP A 55 -2.13 -2.68 11.87
N LYS A 56 -1.72 -1.97 12.93
CA LYS A 56 -2.58 -0.99 13.62
C LYS A 56 -3.03 0.14 12.72
N VAL A 57 -2.13 0.77 11.96
CA VAL A 57 -2.52 1.91 11.11
C VAL A 57 -3.46 1.49 9.98
N VAL A 58 -3.32 0.27 9.46
CA VAL A 58 -4.25 -0.28 8.46
C VAL A 58 -5.62 -0.54 9.09
N GLU A 59 -5.67 -1.16 10.26
CA GLU A 59 -6.92 -1.44 10.98
C GLU A 59 -7.65 -0.15 11.41
N ASP A 60 -6.92 0.84 11.93
CA ASP A 60 -7.47 2.15 12.30
C ASP A 60 -8.00 2.93 11.10
N ALA A 61 -7.33 2.82 9.94
CA ALA A 61 -7.72 3.55 8.73
C ALA A 61 -8.86 2.85 7.96
N LEU A 62 -8.99 1.53 8.07
CA LEU A 62 -10.01 0.73 7.41
C LEU A 62 -10.81 -0.10 8.42
N PRO A 63 -11.57 0.55 9.32
CA PRO A 63 -12.44 -0.15 10.27
C PRO A 63 -13.48 -0.96 9.51
N GLN A 64 -13.64 -2.21 9.93
CA GLN A 64 -14.71 -3.08 9.43
C GLN A 64 -16.03 -2.61 10.03
N GLN A 65 -17.02 -2.35 9.18
CA GLN A 65 -18.37 -1.97 9.59
C GLN A 65 -19.37 -2.98 9.06
N ASP A 66 -20.12 -3.60 9.97
CA ASP A 66 -21.18 -4.56 9.62
C ASP A 66 -22.51 -3.85 9.27
N ASP A 67 -22.79 -2.69 9.87
CA ASP A 67 -23.97 -1.85 9.56
C ASP A 67 -23.61 -0.75 8.57
N LEU A 68 -23.59 -1.11 7.27
CA LEU A 68 -23.43 -0.15 6.19
C LEU A 68 -24.74 0.13 5.44
N PRO A 69 -25.00 1.37 5.02
CA PRO A 69 -26.13 1.68 4.14
C PRO A 69 -26.06 0.91 2.82
N GLU A 70 -27.21 0.61 2.22
CA GLU A 70 -27.28 0.01 0.88
C GLU A 70 -26.43 0.82 -0.12
N GLY A 71 -25.57 0.11 -0.86
CA GLY A 71 -24.66 0.72 -1.84
C GLY A 71 -23.29 1.12 -1.29
N GLN A 72 -22.99 0.88 -0.01
CA GLN A 72 -21.64 1.03 0.54
C GLN A 72 -21.00 -0.34 0.81
N ALA A 73 -19.69 -0.44 0.61
CA ALA A 73 -18.90 -1.61 1.00
C ALA A 73 -17.90 -1.28 2.12
N THR A 74 -17.61 -2.27 2.96
CA THR A 74 -16.56 -2.19 3.97
C THR A 74 -15.29 -2.88 3.49
N ALA A 75 -14.15 -2.56 4.11
CA ALA A 75 -12.94 -3.33 3.93
C ALA A 75 -13.16 -4.77 4.43
N TRP A 76 -12.93 -5.75 3.55
CA TRP A 76 -12.95 -7.17 3.92
C TRP A 76 -11.57 -7.64 4.40
N PRO A 77 -11.48 -8.73 5.18
CA PRO A 77 -10.22 -9.20 5.75
C PRO A 77 -9.09 -9.39 4.72
N GLY A 78 -9.42 -9.87 3.52
CA GLY A 78 -8.46 -10.04 2.43
C GLY A 78 -7.83 -8.72 1.95
N LEU A 79 -8.59 -7.63 1.90
CA LEU A 79 -8.04 -6.31 1.56
C LEU A 79 -7.10 -5.79 2.65
N LEU A 80 -7.48 -5.97 3.92
CA LEU A 80 -6.64 -5.57 5.05
C LEU A 80 -5.31 -6.32 5.04
N ALA A 81 -5.34 -7.65 4.83
CA ALA A 81 -4.14 -8.46 4.72
C ALA A 81 -3.25 -7.98 3.54
N PHE A 82 -3.86 -7.77 2.38
CA PHE A 82 -3.15 -7.25 1.21
C PHE A 82 -2.49 -5.88 1.48
N LEU A 83 -3.19 -4.95 2.13
CA LEU A 83 -2.64 -3.62 2.43
C LEU A 83 -1.48 -3.68 3.43
N LYS A 84 -1.56 -4.57 4.42
CA LYS A 84 -0.46 -4.82 5.36
C LYS A 84 0.77 -5.32 4.59
N ASP A 85 0.61 -6.33 3.75
CA ASP A 85 1.70 -6.87 2.93
C ASP A 85 2.26 -5.84 1.95
N TYR A 86 1.38 -5.01 1.36
CA TYR A 86 1.75 -3.94 0.42
C TYR A 86 2.59 -2.85 1.10
N LEU A 87 2.18 -2.36 2.28
CA LEU A 87 2.95 -1.36 3.02
C LEU A 87 4.27 -1.95 3.53
N THR A 88 4.27 -3.22 3.96
CA THR A 88 5.49 -3.95 4.32
C THR A 88 6.44 -4.06 3.13
N TYR A 89 5.93 -4.40 1.95
CA TYR A 89 6.71 -4.40 0.71
C TYR A 89 7.32 -3.02 0.43
N TRP A 90 6.54 -1.93 0.48
CA TRP A 90 7.06 -0.58 0.26
C TRP A 90 8.09 -0.13 1.29
N ARG A 91 7.93 -0.56 2.55
CA ARG A 91 8.94 -0.34 3.60
C ARG A 91 10.25 -1.06 3.27
N ASP A 92 10.17 -2.31 2.82
CA ASP A 92 11.34 -3.18 2.68
C ASP A 92 12.00 -3.07 1.29
N VAL A 93 11.27 -2.63 0.26
CA VAL A 93 11.77 -2.51 -1.12
C VAL A 93 12.77 -1.35 -1.27
N SER A 94 14.03 -1.67 -1.52
CA SER A 94 15.06 -0.69 -1.83
C SER A 94 15.19 -0.50 -3.35
N PHE A 95 14.54 0.52 -3.91
CA PHE A 95 14.73 0.90 -5.32
C PHE A 95 16.13 1.42 -5.64
N ALA A 96 16.93 1.73 -4.60
CA ALA A 96 18.35 2.04 -4.76
C ALA A 96 19.17 0.85 -5.26
N ASP A 97 18.62 -0.37 -5.17
CA ASP A 97 19.23 -1.60 -5.68
C ASP A 97 18.61 -2.08 -7.00
N LEU A 98 18.12 -1.14 -7.82
CA LEU A 98 17.77 -1.42 -9.22
C LEU A 98 18.99 -1.91 -10.01
N LEU A 99 20.20 -1.54 -9.56
CA LEU A 99 21.48 -1.93 -10.15
C LEU A 99 21.76 -3.43 -9.95
N GLY A 100 21.43 -4.00 -8.78
CA GLY A 100 21.53 -5.45 -8.55
C GLY A 100 20.57 -6.26 -9.43
N ALA A 101 19.35 -5.76 -9.63
CA ALA A 101 18.38 -6.38 -10.53
C ALA A 101 18.83 -6.35 -12.01
N HIS A 102 19.46 -5.26 -12.44
CA HIS A 102 20.01 -5.14 -13.80
C HIS A 102 21.27 -6.01 -14.01
N GLN A 103 22.10 -6.18 -12.98
CA GLN A 103 23.27 -7.07 -13.02
C GLN A 103 22.87 -8.55 -13.10
N LEU A 104 21.83 -8.96 -12.38
CA LEU A 104 21.28 -10.32 -12.47
C LEU A 104 20.63 -10.62 -13.83
N LEU A 105 19.92 -9.64 -14.42
CA LEU A 105 19.34 -9.78 -15.76
C LEU A 105 20.39 -9.78 -16.88
N SER A 106 21.46 -8.97 -16.74
CA SER A 106 22.55 -8.93 -17.71
C SER A 106 23.46 -10.18 -17.64
N GLY A 107 23.51 -10.85 -16.49
CA GLY A 107 24.22 -12.12 -16.32
C GLY A 107 23.53 -13.35 -16.93
N LEU A 108 22.23 -13.24 -17.25
CA LEU A 108 21.42 -14.27 -17.88
C LEU A 108 21.44 -14.21 -19.42
N VAL A 109 21.99 -13.14 -20.00
CA VAL A 109 22.27 -13.02 -21.43
C VAL A 109 23.75 -13.35 -21.67
N LYS A 110 24.09 -14.63 -21.52
CA LYS A 110 25.26 -15.26 -22.14
C LYS A 110 24.89 -16.63 -22.68
#